data_AF-A0AA88G8A1-F1
#
_entry.id   AF-A0AA88G8A1-F1
#
_cell.length_a   1.000
_cell.length_b   1.000
_cell.length_c   1.000
_cell.angle_alpha   90.00
_cell.angle_beta   90.00
_cell.angle_gamma   90.00
#
_symmetry.space_group_name_H-M   'P 1'
#
loop_
_entity.id
_entity.type
_entity.pdbx_description
1 polymer ?
#
loop_
_entity_poly.entity_id
_entity_poly.type
_entity_poly.pdbx_seq_one_letter_code
_entity_poly.pdbx_strand_id
1 'polypeptide(L)'
;MLRRLKSESSTSGPGYQLMDFPELEKVRSLHKTYTKDVTQEQLDLMDGVLVLLVRVLVQDGEAIVAESTVSESSSDDASSNNHTSSVVRVAKALKATREIPQVVKQEKNTLKSMSAEEFNELRRKLLDDFAIYRYLRGHAWALDESTRLIIKMLNWRHEYKPENVRFEEFLDTTAKSKMFIDTGYASDNGMPLFYMWVSRDLLDNSDENKSLKFRHLIYVHERNFIREGRFKDDNFQMNWVVDVSGISLNLVRRMKDIFDDIGFYYPERLGRVFVINAPWTINLIWAFLSPFLSEELKAKYMMIKMDELKNKIDPDSLPTEFGGNLQIDWDAYYSKLMKEDKERVGEQK
;
A
#
# COMPACT_ATOMS: atom_id res chain seq x y z
N MET A 1 37.68 21.78 21.21
CA MET A 1 38.89 20.95 21.42
C MET A 1 38.85 19.76 20.47
N LEU A 2 39.00 20.03 19.17
CA LEU A 2 38.98 19.01 18.10
C LEU A 2 40.42 18.65 17.77
N ARG A 3 40.85 17.42 18.07
CA ARG A 3 42.11 16.85 17.60
C ARG A 3 41.85 15.94 16.40
N ARG A 4 42.61 16.20 15.34
CA ARG A 4 42.80 15.36 14.16
C ARG A 4 43.25 13.95 14.54
N LEU A 5 42.73 12.97 13.81
CA LEU A 5 43.51 11.82 13.34
C LEU A 5 43.28 11.67 11.82
N LYS A 6 44.30 12.02 11.04
CA LYS A 6 44.69 11.33 9.79
C LYS A 6 45.62 10.18 10.27
N SER A 7 45.74 9.00 9.69
CA SER A 7 45.51 8.49 8.33
C SER A 7 45.63 6.95 8.41
N GLU A 8 44.96 6.22 7.52
CA GLU A 8 45.62 5.19 6.70
C GLU A 8 44.67 4.79 5.56
N SER A 9 45.20 4.91 4.33
CA SER A 9 44.52 4.59 3.09
C SER A 9 44.73 3.13 2.76
N SER A 10 43.67 2.32 2.83
CA SER A 10 43.54 1.11 2.02
C SER A 10 42.49 1.38 0.95
N THR A 11 42.93 1.30 -0.31
CA THR A 11 42.09 1.37 -1.49
C THR A 11 41.17 0.16 -1.57
N SER A 12 39.94 0.34 -1.10
CA SER A 12 38.76 -0.41 -1.54
C SER A 12 37.68 0.64 -1.77
N GLY A 13 37.18 0.76 -3.00
CA GLY A 13 36.06 1.66 -3.30
C GLY A 13 34.88 1.37 -2.36
N PRO A 14 33.93 2.32 -2.18
CA PRO A 14 32.73 2.03 -1.39
C PRO A 14 32.04 0.83 -2.03
N GLY A 15 32.14 -0.32 -1.39
CA GLY A 15 31.48 -1.53 -1.84
C GLY A 15 29.98 -1.25 -1.81
N TYR A 16 29.37 -1.16 -2.98
CA TYR A 16 27.92 -1.01 -3.13
C TYR A 16 27.25 -2.31 -2.66
N GLN A 17 27.04 -2.45 -1.34
CA GLN A 17 26.21 -3.53 -0.83
C GLN A 17 24.73 -3.15 -1.03
N LEU A 18 24.14 -3.60 -2.14
CA LEU A 18 22.70 -3.79 -2.21
C LEU A 18 22.32 -4.74 -1.06
N MET A 19 21.60 -4.21 -0.06
CA MET A 19 21.28 -4.96 1.15
C MET A 19 20.18 -6.00 0.96
N ASP A 20 20.18 -6.95 1.89
CA ASP A 20 19.49 -8.22 1.95
C ASP A 20 18.10 -8.26 1.30
N PHE A 21 17.99 -9.21 0.37
CA PHE A 21 16.75 -9.64 -0.27
C PHE A 21 15.73 -10.12 0.78
N PRO A 22 14.42 -10.12 0.46
CA PRO A 22 13.37 -10.43 1.42
C PRO A 22 13.67 -11.69 2.21
N GLU A 23 13.65 -11.60 3.55
CA GLU A 23 13.86 -12.75 4.41
C GLU A 23 12.70 -13.73 4.22
N LEU A 24 13.02 -14.93 3.73
CA LEU A 24 12.04 -15.97 3.44
C LEU A 24 11.21 -16.33 4.67
N GLU A 25 11.87 -16.46 5.82
CA GLU A 25 11.25 -16.73 7.10
C GLU A 25 10.25 -15.65 7.47
N LYS A 26 10.61 -14.37 7.30
CA LYS A 26 9.71 -13.24 7.56
C LYS A 26 8.48 -13.31 6.66
N VAL A 27 8.64 -13.35 5.34
CA VAL A 27 7.49 -13.42 4.40
C VAL A 27 6.60 -14.65 4.65
N ARG A 28 7.19 -15.79 5.04
CA ARG A 28 6.47 -17.05 5.33
C ARG A 28 5.83 -17.10 6.73
N SER A 29 6.47 -16.52 7.74
CA SER A 29 6.02 -16.55 9.15
C SER A 29 4.83 -15.62 9.39
N LEU A 30 4.67 -14.61 8.53
CA LEU A 30 3.72 -13.53 8.70
C LEU A 30 2.27 -13.87 8.30
N HIS A 31 1.88 -15.16 8.24
CA HIS A 31 0.47 -15.46 7.94
C HIS A 31 -0.25 -16.64 8.59
N LYS A 32 -1.37 -16.27 9.23
CA LYS A 32 -2.57 -17.11 9.49
C LYS A 32 -3.82 -16.65 8.70
N THR A 33 -3.82 -15.44 8.10
CA THR A 33 -5.04 -14.79 7.59
C THR A 33 -5.25 -14.89 6.06
N TYR A 34 -4.19 -15.01 5.25
CA TYR A 34 -4.31 -15.13 3.79
C TYR A 34 -3.61 -16.39 3.28
N THR A 35 -4.37 -17.20 2.54
CA THR A 35 -4.15 -18.62 2.20
C THR A 35 -2.86 -18.98 1.45
N LYS A 36 -2.30 -20.17 1.80
CA LYS A 36 -1.18 -20.97 1.25
C LYS A 36 0.21 -20.33 1.31
N ASP A 37 1.19 -21.12 1.74
CA ASP A 37 2.61 -20.75 1.81
C ASP A 37 3.07 -20.07 0.52
N VAL A 38 3.78 -18.94 0.63
CA VAL A 38 4.40 -18.28 -0.52
C VAL A 38 5.39 -19.26 -1.16
N THR A 39 5.14 -19.61 -2.42
CA THR A 39 5.95 -20.58 -3.15
C THR A 39 7.33 -20.01 -3.47
N GLN A 40 8.30 -20.89 -3.74
CA GLN A 40 9.63 -20.42 -4.14
C GLN A 40 9.59 -19.59 -5.43
N GLU A 41 8.73 -19.94 -6.39
CA GLU A 41 8.53 -19.18 -7.62
C GLU A 41 8.05 -17.75 -7.33
N GLN A 42 7.10 -17.58 -6.42
CA GLN A 42 6.60 -16.28 -6.00
C GLN A 42 7.68 -15.42 -5.34
N LEU A 43 8.56 -16.04 -4.58
CA LEU A 43 9.70 -15.37 -3.95
C LEU A 43 10.73 -14.93 -4.99
N ASP A 44 11.00 -15.76 -6.00
CA ASP A 44 11.87 -15.41 -7.12
C ASP A 44 11.31 -14.22 -7.92
N LEU A 45 9.98 -14.11 -8.04
CA LEU A 45 9.32 -12.95 -8.67
C LEU A 45 9.50 -11.66 -7.85
N MET A 46 9.43 -11.74 -6.51
CA MET A 46 9.72 -10.59 -5.64
C MET A 46 11.16 -10.09 -5.84
N ASP A 47 12.12 -11.01 -5.99
CA ASP A 47 13.51 -10.66 -6.27
C ASP A 47 13.68 -10.06 -7.66
N GLY A 48 12.97 -10.60 -8.66
CA GLY A 48 12.90 -10.04 -10.01
C GLY A 48 12.43 -8.59 -10.02
N VAL A 49 11.42 -8.26 -9.21
CA VAL A 49 10.95 -6.88 -9.06
C VAL A 49 12.07 -5.99 -8.53
N LEU A 50 12.75 -6.41 -7.45
CA LEU A 50 13.86 -5.64 -6.86
C LEU A 50 14.99 -5.40 -7.87
N VAL A 51 15.40 -6.43 -8.60
CA VAL A 51 16.42 -6.31 -9.66
C VAL A 51 16.02 -5.25 -10.68
N LEU A 52 14.78 -5.31 -11.19
CA LEU A 52 14.31 -4.36 -12.19
C LEU A 52 14.24 -2.94 -11.63
N LEU A 53 13.80 -2.77 -10.38
CA LEU A 53 13.79 -1.46 -9.72
C LEU A 53 15.21 -0.90 -9.59
N VAL A 54 16.20 -1.71 -9.20
CA VAL A 54 17.60 -1.28 -9.13
C VAL A 54 18.09 -0.81 -10.50
N ARG A 55 17.89 -1.61 -11.55
CA ARG A 55 18.31 -1.26 -12.91
C ARG A 55 17.67 0.03 -13.43
N VAL A 56 16.42 0.31 -13.06
CA VAL A 56 15.66 1.47 -13.54
C VAL A 56 15.89 2.73 -12.70
N LEU A 57 16.01 2.59 -11.38
CA LEU A 57 15.99 3.72 -10.44
C LEU A 57 17.39 4.12 -9.93
N VAL A 58 18.34 3.18 -9.87
CA VAL A 58 19.64 3.38 -9.22
C VAL A 58 20.70 3.78 -10.24
N GLN A 59 21.54 4.76 -9.87
CA GLN A 59 22.71 5.17 -10.65
C GLN A 59 23.65 3.96 -10.82
N ASP A 60 24.11 3.72 -12.04
CA ASP A 60 24.94 2.56 -12.39
C ASP A 60 24.28 1.21 -12.05
N GLY A 61 22.94 1.16 -11.94
CA GLY A 61 22.20 -0.03 -11.51
C GLY A 61 22.47 -1.30 -12.33
N GLU A 62 22.69 -1.18 -13.64
CA GLU A 62 23.10 -2.31 -14.50
C GLU A 62 24.49 -2.84 -14.13
N ALA A 63 25.44 -1.97 -13.80
CA ALA A 63 26.79 -2.37 -13.38
C ALA A 63 26.75 -3.03 -11.99
N ILE A 64 26.00 -2.45 -11.05
CA ILE A 64 25.82 -3.00 -9.70
C ILE A 64 25.20 -4.41 -9.78
N VAL A 65 24.20 -4.59 -10.64
CA VAL A 65 23.58 -5.89 -10.89
C VAL A 65 24.57 -6.87 -11.54
N ALA A 66 25.37 -6.42 -12.51
CA ALA A 66 26.38 -7.27 -13.16
C ALA A 66 27.49 -7.71 -12.20
N GLU A 67 28.02 -6.82 -11.35
CA GLU A 67 29.03 -7.16 -10.34
C GLU A 67 28.53 -8.21 -9.35
N SER A 68 27.24 -8.12 -8.98
CA SER A 68 26.58 -9.09 -8.11
C SER A 68 26.50 -10.50 -8.73
N THR A 69 26.48 -10.63 -10.06
CA THR A 69 26.57 -11.94 -10.75
C THR A 69 27.98 -12.51 -10.80
N VAL A 70 29.01 -11.66 -10.79
CA VAL A 70 30.42 -12.07 -10.95
C VAL A 70 31.00 -12.52 -9.63
N SER A 71 30.69 -11.83 -8.52
CA SER A 71 31.10 -12.23 -7.18
C SER A 71 30.58 -13.62 -6.80
N GLU A 72 29.39 -13.98 -7.30
CA GLU A 72 28.77 -15.30 -7.14
C GLU A 72 29.58 -16.43 -7.80
N SER A 73 30.08 -16.24 -9.02
CA SER A 73 30.87 -17.26 -9.75
C SER A 73 32.21 -17.64 -9.08
N SER A 74 32.62 -16.87 -8.07
CA SER A 74 33.90 -16.99 -7.38
C SER A 74 33.81 -17.51 -5.94
N SER A 75 32.60 -17.74 -5.42
CA SER A 75 32.35 -18.17 -4.03
C SER A 75 31.66 -19.53 -3.94
N ASP A 76 32.42 -20.60 -4.25
CA ASP A 76 31.96 -22.01 -4.15
C ASP A 76 32.05 -22.61 -2.72
N ASP A 77 32.40 -21.83 -1.69
CA ASP A 77 32.51 -22.34 -0.31
C ASP A 77 31.17 -22.30 0.44
N ALA A 78 30.43 -23.40 0.34
CA ALA A 78 29.20 -23.65 1.09
C ALA A 78 29.51 -24.03 2.55
N SER A 79 29.33 -23.09 3.49
CA SER A 79 28.96 -23.47 4.86
C SER A 79 28.09 -22.42 5.60
N SER A 80 26.93 -22.91 6.04
CA SER A 80 25.97 -22.36 7.01
C SER A 80 25.07 -21.16 6.65
N ASN A 81 23.79 -21.50 6.50
CA ASN A 81 22.52 -20.86 6.88
C ASN A 81 22.19 -19.41 6.45
N ASN A 82 21.02 -19.29 5.80
CA ASN A 82 20.30 -18.11 5.29
C ASN A 82 20.96 -17.28 4.17
N HIS A 83 22.24 -16.92 4.26
CA HIS A 83 22.89 -16.12 3.20
C HIS A 83 23.02 -16.85 1.86
N THR A 84 23.20 -18.18 1.86
CA THR A 84 23.26 -18.97 0.62
C THR A 84 21.92 -19.00 -0.13
N SER A 85 20.79 -18.90 0.59
CA SER A 85 19.46 -18.96 -0.03
C SER A 85 19.05 -17.63 -0.68
N SER A 86 19.44 -16.49 -0.11
CA SER A 86 19.18 -15.19 -0.73
C SER A 86 20.03 -15.07 -2.00
N VAL A 87 21.33 -15.35 -1.94
CA VAL A 87 22.25 -15.25 -3.09
C VAL A 87 21.77 -16.08 -4.30
N VAL A 88 21.40 -17.35 -4.11
CA VAL A 88 20.89 -18.20 -5.20
C VAL A 88 19.59 -17.66 -5.83
N ARG A 89 18.73 -17.01 -5.04
CA ARG A 89 17.50 -16.39 -5.54
C ARG A 89 17.78 -15.18 -6.41
N VAL A 90 18.73 -14.34 -5.98
CA VAL A 90 19.21 -13.19 -6.76
C VAL A 90 19.73 -13.65 -8.10
N ALA A 91 20.59 -14.67 -8.12
CA ALA A 91 21.12 -15.26 -9.34
C ALA A 91 20.04 -15.68 -10.33
N LYS A 92 18.99 -16.33 -9.81
CA LYS A 92 17.86 -16.81 -10.61
C LYS A 92 17.02 -15.64 -11.14
N ALA A 93 16.77 -14.62 -10.32
CA ALA A 93 16.11 -13.39 -10.72
C ALA A 93 16.91 -12.65 -11.82
N LEU A 94 18.22 -12.48 -11.62
CA LEU A 94 19.14 -11.87 -12.58
C LEU A 94 19.17 -12.62 -13.92
N LYS A 95 19.10 -13.94 -13.88
CA LYS A 95 19.01 -14.79 -15.07
C LYS A 95 17.66 -14.70 -15.78
N ALA A 96 16.57 -14.45 -15.05
CA ALA A 96 15.21 -14.31 -15.58
C ALA A 96 14.97 -12.90 -16.18
N THR A 97 15.51 -11.85 -15.57
CA THR A 97 15.37 -10.45 -16.00
C THR A 97 16.58 -9.99 -16.82
N ARG A 98 16.90 -10.70 -17.91
CA ARG A 98 18.11 -10.39 -18.70
C ARG A 98 18.10 -8.96 -19.23
N GLU A 99 16.95 -8.47 -19.65
CA GLU A 99 16.73 -7.09 -20.08
C GLU A 99 15.56 -6.47 -19.32
N ILE A 100 15.57 -5.15 -19.16
CA ILE A 100 14.41 -4.41 -18.65
C ILE A 100 13.24 -4.56 -19.65
N PRO A 101 12.08 -5.07 -19.24
CA PRO A 101 10.91 -5.27 -20.11
C PRO A 101 10.43 -3.99 -20.77
N GLN A 102 9.87 -4.09 -21.98
CA GLN A 102 9.37 -2.92 -22.73
C GLN A 102 8.29 -2.15 -21.96
N VAL A 103 7.37 -2.86 -21.30
CA VAL A 103 6.31 -2.26 -20.48
C VAL A 103 6.88 -1.42 -19.32
N VAL A 104 8.01 -1.85 -18.75
CA VAL A 104 8.73 -1.10 -17.71
C VAL A 104 9.48 0.10 -18.30
N LYS A 105 10.15 -0.07 -19.45
CA LYS A 105 10.84 1.02 -20.16
C LYS A 105 9.92 2.16 -20.60
N GLN A 106 8.67 1.83 -20.95
CA GLN A 106 7.67 2.79 -21.42
C GLN A 106 7.04 3.59 -20.29
N GLU A 107 7.15 3.13 -19.04
CA GLU A 107 6.67 3.89 -17.89
C GLU A 107 7.54 5.12 -17.70
N LYS A 108 6.90 6.29 -17.76
CA LYS A 108 7.61 7.57 -17.66
C LYS A 108 8.18 7.71 -16.24
N ASN A 109 9.47 7.48 -16.07
CA ASN A 109 10.15 7.71 -14.81
C ASN A 109 10.46 9.20 -14.64
N THR A 110 9.76 9.89 -13.74
CA THR A 110 10.00 11.30 -13.41
C THR A 110 10.95 11.46 -12.22
N LEU A 111 11.34 10.36 -11.57
CA LEU A 111 12.32 10.36 -10.51
C LEU A 111 13.71 10.62 -11.07
N LYS A 112 14.50 11.41 -10.33
CA LYS A 112 15.94 11.47 -10.58
C LYS A 112 16.55 10.11 -10.23
N SER A 113 17.54 9.70 -11.02
CA SER A 113 18.33 8.52 -10.67
C SER A 113 18.97 8.72 -9.30
N MET A 114 18.81 7.73 -8.43
CA MET A 114 19.17 7.82 -7.02
C MET A 114 20.38 6.95 -6.70
N SER A 115 21.11 7.25 -5.62
CA SER A 115 22.18 6.38 -5.15
C SER A 115 21.62 5.06 -4.59
N ALA A 116 22.47 4.06 -4.41
CA ALA A 116 22.07 2.80 -3.77
C ALA A 116 21.55 3.03 -2.34
N GLU A 117 22.15 3.96 -1.60
CA GLU A 117 21.73 4.34 -0.25
C GLU A 117 20.35 5.00 -0.25
N GLU A 118 20.09 5.93 -1.19
CA GLU A 118 18.78 6.57 -1.35
C GLU A 118 17.70 5.55 -1.70
N PHE A 119 18.01 4.59 -2.58
CA PHE A 119 17.09 3.49 -2.91
C PHE A 119 16.80 2.60 -1.69
N ASN A 120 17.83 2.27 -0.90
CA ASN A 120 17.65 1.47 0.32
C ASN A 120 16.76 2.19 1.35
N GLU A 121 16.90 3.51 1.48
CA GLU A 121 16.04 4.33 2.34
C GLU A 121 14.59 4.33 1.85
N LEU A 122 14.39 4.51 0.54
CA LEU A 122 13.09 4.44 -0.11
C LEU A 122 12.44 3.07 0.09
N ARG A 123 13.21 1.99 -0.10
CA ARG A 123 12.75 0.62 0.11
C ARG A 123 12.26 0.42 1.53
N ARG A 124 13.07 0.81 2.53
CA ARG A 124 12.72 0.64 3.95
C ARG A 124 11.44 1.37 4.35
N LYS A 125 11.17 2.52 3.72
CA LYS A 125 10.02 3.37 4.03
C LYS A 125 8.75 3.02 3.25
N LEU A 126 8.88 2.68 1.98
CA LEU A 126 7.74 2.63 1.04
C LEU A 126 7.62 1.29 0.29
N LEU A 127 8.73 0.60 0.06
CA LEU A 127 8.78 -0.67 -0.68
C LEU A 127 9.33 -1.80 0.18
N ASP A 128 8.78 -1.94 1.39
CA ASP A 128 9.08 -3.09 2.22
C ASP A 128 8.70 -4.40 1.51
N ASP A 129 9.18 -5.54 2.01
CA ASP A 129 8.94 -6.83 1.37
C ASP A 129 7.45 -7.11 1.13
N PHE A 130 6.60 -6.60 2.03
CA PHE A 130 5.16 -6.69 1.87
C PHE A 130 4.59 -5.80 0.78
N ALA A 131 5.14 -4.61 0.53
CA ALA A 131 4.72 -3.78 -0.58
C ALA A 131 4.91 -4.52 -1.90
N ILE A 132 6.08 -5.13 -2.10
CA ILE A 132 6.38 -5.89 -3.31
C ILE A 132 5.44 -7.09 -3.43
N TYR A 133 5.23 -7.83 -2.34
CA TYR A 133 4.26 -8.93 -2.30
C TYR A 133 2.84 -8.45 -2.69
N ARG A 134 2.38 -7.33 -2.12
CA ARG A 134 1.04 -6.76 -2.40
C ARG A 134 0.87 -6.40 -3.87
N TYR A 135 1.88 -5.79 -4.49
CA TYR A 135 1.85 -5.51 -5.93
C TYR A 135 1.80 -6.79 -6.76
N LEU A 136 2.69 -7.75 -6.51
CA LEU A 136 2.67 -9.02 -7.25
C LEU A 136 1.35 -9.75 -7.10
N ARG A 137 0.86 -9.93 -5.87
CA ARG A 137 -0.42 -10.60 -5.61
C ARG A 137 -1.59 -9.91 -6.28
N GLY A 138 -1.71 -8.59 -6.11
CA GLY A 138 -2.81 -7.79 -6.68
C GLY A 138 -2.84 -7.79 -8.22
N HIS A 139 -1.72 -8.15 -8.84
CA HIS A 139 -1.56 -8.21 -10.29
C HIS A 139 -1.20 -9.61 -10.80
N ALA A 140 -1.77 -10.64 -10.15
CA ALA A 140 -1.70 -12.04 -10.59
C ALA A 140 -0.26 -12.55 -10.81
N TRP A 141 0.68 -12.07 -9.99
CA TRP A 141 2.11 -12.40 -10.03
C TRP A 141 2.79 -12.03 -11.35
N ALA A 142 2.23 -11.08 -12.09
CA ALA A 142 2.84 -10.56 -13.32
C ALA A 142 4.03 -9.66 -12.99
N LEU A 143 5.25 -10.19 -13.12
CA LEU A 143 6.52 -9.51 -12.80
C LEU A 143 6.60 -8.10 -13.43
N ASP A 144 6.58 -8.05 -14.75
CA ASP A 144 6.84 -6.82 -15.50
C ASP A 144 5.81 -5.73 -15.20
N GLU A 145 4.53 -6.12 -15.14
CA GLU A 145 3.43 -5.21 -14.82
C GLU A 145 3.51 -4.73 -13.38
N SER A 146 3.82 -5.61 -12.42
CA SER A 146 4.00 -5.23 -11.02
C SER A 146 5.15 -4.24 -10.84
N THR A 147 6.29 -4.47 -11.51
CA THR A 147 7.41 -3.52 -11.52
C THR A 147 7.00 -2.17 -12.11
N ARG A 148 6.32 -2.18 -13.26
CA ARG A 148 5.82 -0.96 -13.91
C ARG A 148 4.92 -0.15 -12.96
N LEU A 149 3.99 -0.84 -12.31
CA LEU A 149 3.03 -0.25 -11.38
C LEU A 149 3.69 0.32 -10.13
N ILE A 150 4.74 -0.34 -9.61
CA ILE A 150 5.56 0.21 -8.52
C ILE A 150 6.23 1.51 -8.95
N ILE A 151 6.88 1.54 -10.12
CA ILE A 151 7.54 2.76 -10.64
C ILE A 151 6.51 3.89 -10.80
N LYS A 152 5.36 3.59 -11.40
CA LYS A 152 4.26 4.55 -11.56
C LYS A 152 3.76 5.07 -10.20
N MET A 153 3.63 4.22 -9.19
CA MET A 153 3.28 4.66 -7.83
C MET A 153 4.36 5.56 -7.23
N LEU A 154 5.65 5.24 -7.38
CA LEU A 154 6.73 6.08 -6.88
C LEU A 154 6.75 7.46 -7.56
N ASN A 155 6.53 7.53 -8.87
CA ASN A 155 6.38 8.80 -9.60
C ASN A 155 5.20 9.61 -9.04
N TRP A 156 4.05 8.97 -8.86
CA TRP A 156 2.89 9.64 -8.27
C TRP A 156 3.20 10.15 -6.86
N ARG A 157 3.85 9.37 -6.00
CA ARG A 157 4.24 9.85 -4.66
C ARG A 157 5.19 11.04 -4.73
N HIS A 158 6.13 11.04 -5.67
CA HIS A 158 7.06 12.17 -5.86
C HIS A 158 6.34 13.47 -6.26
N GLU A 159 5.36 13.36 -7.15
CA GLU A 159 4.60 14.51 -7.67
C GLU A 159 3.51 14.97 -6.70
N TYR A 160 2.68 14.02 -6.23
CA TYR A 160 1.50 14.27 -5.40
C TYR A 160 1.85 14.51 -3.92
N LYS A 161 2.93 13.89 -3.43
CA LYS A 161 3.41 13.98 -2.04
C LYS A 161 2.31 13.68 -1.02
N PRO A 162 1.79 12.44 -0.96
CA PRO A 162 0.69 12.09 -0.07
C PRO A 162 1.02 12.30 1.41
N GLU A 163 2.30 12.25 1.77
CA GLU A 163 2.80 12.63 3.10
C GLU A 163 2.57 14.12 3.40
N ASN A 164 2.34 14.98 2.41
CA ASN A 164 2.05 16.40 2.62
C ASN A 164 0.56 16.71 2.80
N VAL A 165 -0.33 15.72 2.64
CA VAL A 165 -1.76 15.91 2.90
C VAL A 165 -1.97 16.16 4.41
N ARG A 166 -2.83 17.12 4.75
CA ARG A 166 -3.18 17.49 6.13
C ARG A 166 -4.70 17.40 6.33
N PHE A 167 -5.12 17.02 7.54
CA PHE A 167 -6.53 16.89 7.87
C PHE A 167 -7.30 18.21 7.77
N GLU A 168 -6.62 19.32 8.03
CA GLU A 168 -7.21 20.67 7.94
C GLU A 168 -7.79 20.99 6.56
N GLU A 169 -7.27 20.38 5.49
CA GLU A 169 -7.77 20.52 4.12
C GLU A 169 -9.24 20.07 3.97
N PHE A 170 -9.73 19.24 4.91
CA PHE A 170 -11.05 18.60 4.80
C PHE A 170 -12.09 19.16 5.78
N LEU A 171 -11.71 20.07 6.68
CA LEU A 171 -12.56 20.59 7.76
C LEU A 171 -13.85 21.22 7.25
N ASP A 172 -13.79 21.93 6.13
CA ASP A 172 -14.94 22.59 5.52
C ASP A 172 -15.68 21.73 4.49
N THR A 173 -15.22 20.51 4.24
CA THR A 173 -15.74 19.63 3.19
C THR A 173 -16.19 18.28 3.73
N THR A 174 -15.44 17.21 3.48
CA THR A 174 -15.80 15.83 3.83
C THR A 174 -15.76 15.56 5.33
N ALA A 175 -14.94 16.31 6.10
CA ALA A 175 -15.01 16.26 7.56
C ALA A 175 -16.21 17.05 8.10
N LYS A 176 -16.56 18.20 7.51
CA LYS A 176 -17.77 18.95 7.87
C LYS A 176 -19.02 18.08 7.77
N SER A 177 -19.10 17.28 6.71
CA SER A 177 -20.23 16.38 6.50
C SER A 177 -20.12 15.04 7.22
N LYS A 178 -19.03 14.78 7.96
CA LYS A 178 -18.81 13.53 8.70
C LYS A 178 -18.89 12.30 7.78
N MET A 179 -18.32 12.43 6.58
CA MET A 179 -18.41 11.42 5.53
C MET A 179 -17.55 10.19 5.82
N PHE A 180 -16.42 10.37 6.50
CA PHE A 180 -15.40 9.35 6.73
C PHE A 180 -14.96 9.31 8.20
N ILE A 181 -14.73 8.10 8.72
CA ILE A 181 -14.02 7.89 9.98
C ILE A 181 -13.35 6.52 9.97
N ASP A 182 -12.12 6.44 10.45
CA ASP A 182 -11.44 5.18 10.73
C ASP A 182 -11.31 4.96 12.24
N THR A 183 -12.03 3.98 12.78
CA THR A 183 -12.09 3.69 14.22
C THR A 183 -12.53 2.26 14.48
N GLY A 184 -12.11 1.67 15.60
CA GLY A 184 -12.46 0.31 15.97
C GLY A 184 -11.79 -0.78 15.13
N TYR A 185 -12.15 -2.02 15.44
CA TYR A 185 -11.61 -3.24 14.84
C TYR A 185 -12.72 -4.27 14.60
N ALA A 186 -12.61 -5.04 13.52
CA ALA A 186 -13.52 -6.16 13.27
C ALA A 186 -13.25 -7.30 14.27
N SER A 187 -14.32 -7.88 14.81
CA SER A 187 -14.21 -8.89 15.89
C SER A 187 -13.69 -10.23 15.41
N ASP A 188 -13.92 -10.56 14.13
CA ASP A 188 -13.60 -11.89 13.59
C ASP A 188 -12.18 -12.01 13.03
N ASN A 189 -11.60 -10.91 12.55
CA ASN A 189 -10.27 -10.91 11.94
C ASN A 189 -9.30 -9.85 12.49
N GLY A 190 -9.76 -9.02 13.43
CA GLY A 190 -8.93 -8.00 14.08
C GLY A 190 -8.48 -6.85 13.17
N MET A 191 -9.02 -6.74 11.95
CA MET A 191 -8.63 -5.68 11.01
C MET A 191 -9.22 -4.33 11.42
N PRO A 192 -8.49 -3.21 11.22
CA PRO A 192 -9.04 -1.87 11.38
C PRO A 192 -10.31 -1.68 10.55
N LEU A 193 -11.21 -0.84 11.06
CA LEU A 193 -12.44 -0.47 10.37
C LEU A 193 -12.40 0.97 9.84
N PHE A 194 -12.94 1.14 8.64
CA PHE A 194 -13.21 2.41 7.99
C PHE A 194 -14.68 2.52 7.64
N TYR A 195 -15.32 3.61 8.02
CA TYR A 195 -16.72 3.88 7.77
C TYR A 195 -16.87 5.01 6.76
N MET A 196 -17.75 4.79 5.78
CA MET A 196 -18.08 5.75 4.72
C MET A 196 -19.59 5.88 4.57
N TRP A 197 -20.10 7.12 4.63
CA TRP A 197 -21.50 7.43 4.34
C TRP A 197 -21.61 8.17 3.01
N VAL A 198 -22.13 7.49 1.99
CA VAL A 198 -22.31 8.07 0.65
C VAL A 198 -23.33 9.22 0.67
N SER A 199 -24.39 9.10 1.47
CA SER A 199 -25.44 10.11 1.64
C SER A 199 -24.94 11.42 2.26
N ARG A 200 -23.78 11.39 2.93
CA ARG A 200 -23.15 12.55 3.57
C ARG A 200 -22.22 13.30 2.63
N ASP A 201 -22.11 12.88 1.38
CA ASP A 201 -21.38 13.64 0.38
C ASP A 201 -22.18 14.90 -0.01
N LEU A 202 -21.81 16.04 0.58
CA LEU A 202 -22.45 17.34 0.33
C LEU A 202 -21.80 18.11 -0.82
N LEU A 203 -20.67 17.62 -1.33
CA LEU A 203 -19.96 18.28 -2.43
C LEU A 203 -20.53 17.82 -3.76
N ASP A 204 -20.55 18.73 -4.73
CA ASP A 204 -20.80 18.32 -6.10
C ASP A 204 -19.68 17.39 -6.64
N ASN A 205 -19.84 16.94 -7.88
CA ASN A 205 -18.88 16.06 -8.54
C ASN A 205 -18.03 16.81 -9.57
N SER A 206 -17.74 18.10 -9.31
CA SER A 206 -16.70 18.83 -10.04
C SER A 206 -15.33 18.17 -9.85
N ASP A 207 -14.39 18.43 -10.76
CA ASP A 207 -13.06 17.82 -10.69
C ASP A 207 -12.31 18.20 -9.41
N GLU A 208 -12.48 19.44 -8.94
CA GLU A 208 -11.92 19.92 -7.66
C GLU A 208 -12.47 19.13 -6.47
N ASN A 209 -13.79 19.01 -6.36
CA ASN A 209 -14.41 18.29 -5.24
C ASN A 209 -14.15 16.77 -5.28
N LYS A 210 -14.08 16.18 -6.48
CA LYS A 210 -13.61 14.80 -6.66
C LYS A 210 -12.17 14.64 -6.15
N SER A 211 -11.29 15.56 -6.52
CA SER A 211 -9.90 15.57 -6.05
C SER A 211 -9.83 15.68 -4.53
N LEU A 212 -10.63 16.55 -3.89
CA LEU A 212 -10.69 16.67 -2.43
C LEU A 212 -11.15 15.37 -1.74
N LYS A 213 -12.16 14.69 -2.29
CA LYS A 213 -12.61 13.37 -1.79
C LYS A 213 -11.50 12.32 -1.91
N PHE A 214 -10.83 12.27 -3.06
CA PHE A 214 -9.66 11.42 -3.25
C PHE A 214 -8.55 11.74 -2.26
N ARG A 215 -8.19 13.02 -2.07
CA ARG A 215 -7.18 13.48 -1.10
C ARG A 215 -7.50 13.02 0.31
N HIS A 216 -8.76 13.09 0.75
CA HIS A 216 -9.14 12.61 2.08
C HIS A 216 -9.03 11.08 2.20
N LEU A 217 -9.43 10.32 1.16
CA LEU A 217 -9.22 8.87 1.15
C LEU A 217 -7.72 8.53 1.23
N ILE A 218 -6.88 9.24 0.49
CA ILE A 218 -5.41 9.08 0.57
C ILE A 218 -4.89 9.39 1.97
N TYR A 219 -5.37 10.47 2.61
CA TYR A 219 -5.00 10.79 3.99
C TYR A 219 -5.29 9.64 4.95
N VAL A 220 -6.50 9.06 4.86
CA VAL A 220 -6.90 7.91 5.68
C VAL A 220 -6.00 6.71 5.41
N HIS A 221 -5.68 6.41 4.14
CA HIS A 221 -4.78 5.31 3.79
C HIS A 221 -3.37 5.53 4.34
N GLU A 222 -2.76 6.70 4.10
CA GLU A 222 -1.44 7.02 4.64
C GLU A 222 -1.41 6.96 6.17
N ARG A 223 -2.49 7.40 6.82
CA ARG A 223 -2.64 7.31 8.29
C ARG A 223 -2.59 5.87 8.76
N ASN A 224 -3.45 5.02 8.21
CA ASN A 224 -3.60 3.66 8.65
C ASN A 224 -2.40 2.80 8.27
N PHE A 225 -1.94 2.88 7.01
CA PHE A 225 -1.00 1.93 6.41
C PHE A 225 0.47 2.29 6.55
N ILE A 226 0.80 3.58 6.74
CA ILE A 226 2.19 4.05 6.75
C ILE A 226 2.57 4.62 8.12
N ARG A 227 1.65 5.36 8.78
CA ARG A 227 1.97 6.13 9.99
C ARG A 227 1.67 5.41 11.29
N GLU A 228 0.43 4.97 11.48
CA GLU A 228 -0.02 4.53 12.80
C GLU A 228 0.13 3.03 13.06
N GLY A 229 0.45 2.24 12.03
CA GLY A 229 0.59 0.79 12.17
C GLY A 229 -0.62 0.17 12.88
N ARG A 230 -1.84 0.66 12.58
CA ARG A 230 -3.06 0.26 13.31
C ARG A 230 -3.35 -1.25 13.24
N PHE A 231 -2.63 -1.98 12.40
CA PHE A 231 -2.78 -3.41 12.23
C PHE A 231 -2.19 -4.18 13.41
N LYS A 232 -3.00 -5.09 13.95
CA LYS A 232 -2.57 -6.11 14.91
C LYS A 232 -2.27 -7.40 14.15
N ASP A 233 -1.35 -8.20 14.68
CA ASP A 233 -1.09 -9.58 14.28
C ASP A 233 -0.87 -9.74 12.75
N ASP A 234 0.13 -9.05 12.22
CA ASP A 234 0.57 -9.10 10.81
C ASP A 234 -0.49 -8.72 9.77
N ASN A 235 -1.62 -8.15 10.20
CA ASN A 235 -2.60 -7.60 9.27
C ASN A 235 -2.01 -6.41 8.49
N PHE A 236 -2.50 -6.19 7.28
CA PHE A 236 -2.12 -5.03 6.47
C PHE A 236 -3.29 -4.50 5.64
N GLN A 237 -4.50 -4.99 5.94
CA GLN A 237 -5.75 -4.69 5.26
C GLN A 237 -6.77 -4.09 6.20
N MET A 238 -7.65 -3.25 5.66
CA MET A 238 -8.71 -2.56 6.38
C MET A 238 -10.08 -3.02 5.88
N ASN A 239 -11.00 -3.25 6.80
CA ASN A 239 -12.40 -3.53 6.48
C ASN A 239 -13.17 -2.22 6.33
N TRP A 240 -14.00 -2.12 5.30
CA TRP A 240 -14.82 -0.97 5.00
C TRP A 240 -16.27 -1.27 5.33
N VAL A 241 -16.94 -0.34 6.00
CA VAL A 241 -18.40 -0.34 6.18
C VAL A 241 -18.92 0.86 5.41
N VAL A 242 -19.67 0.59 4.34
CA VAL A 242 -20.12 1.61 3.40
C VAL A 242 -21.63 1.67 3.40
N ASP A 243 -22.15 2.75 3.99
CA ASP A 243 -23.55 3.13 3.85
C ASP A 243 -23.75 3.75 2.46
N VAL A 244 -24.35 2.96 1.57
CA VAL A 244 -24.61 3.35 0.19
C VAL A 244 -25.99 4.01 0.03
N SER A 245 -26.62 4.46 1.12
CA SER A 245 -27.78 5.34 1.02
C SER A 245 -27.45 6.54 0.12
N GLY A 246 -28.33 6.85 -0.84
CA GLY A 246 -28.10 7.94 -1.80
C GLY A 246 -27.14 7.61 -2.95
N ILE A 247 -26.61 6.39 -3.04
CA ILE A 247 -25.79 5.99 -4.19
C ILE A 247 -26.60 6.03 -5.49
N SER A 248 -25.96 6.46 -6.57
CA SER A 248 -26.52 6.41 -7.91
C SER A 248 -25.49 5.92 -8.91
N LEU A 249 -25.96 5.33 -10.01
CA LEU A 249 -25.09 4.87 -11.10
C LEU A 249 -24.25 6.02 -11.68
N ASN A 250 -24.78 7.24 -11.72
CA ASN A 250 -24.05 8.42 -12.19
C ASN A 250 -22.93 8.84 -11.22
N LEU A 251 -23.16 8.73 -9.90
CA LEU A 251 -22.11 8.97 -8.91
C LEU A 251 -20.98 7.94 -9.08
N VAL A 252 -21.34 6.66 -9.17
CA VAL A 252 -20.39 5.56 -9.35
C VAL A 252 -19.55 5.74 -10.62
N ARG A 253 -20.18 6.10 -11.74
CA ARG A 253 -19.46 6.41 -12.99
C ARG A 253 -18.45 7.54 -12.83
N ARG A 254 -18.80 8.60 -12.08
CA ARG A 254 -17.92 9.76 -11.87
C ARG A 254 -16.78 9.52 -10.90
N MET A 255 -16.97 8.57 -9.96
CA MET A 255 -15.97 8.23 -8.94
C MET A 255 -15.13 7.00 -9.27
N LYS A 256 -15.43 6.28 -10.38
CA LYS A 256 -14.75 5.04 -10.73
C LYS A 256 -13.23 5.20 -10.75
N ASP A 257 -12.73 6.23 -11.41
CA ASP A 257 -11.29 6.46 -11.59
C ASP A 257 -10.57 6.67 -10.25
N ILE A 258 -11.23 7.31 -9.27
CA ILE A 258 -10.69 7.48 -7.91
C ILE A 258 -10.50 6.11 -7.23
N PHE A 259 -11.47 5.21 -7.36
CA PHE A 259 -11.36 3.87 -6.76
C PHE A 259 -10.33 3.00 -7.50
N ASP A 260 -10.25 3.11 -8.82
CA ASP A 260 -9.20 2.47 -9.62
C ASP A 260 -7.81 2.97 -9.15
N ASP A 261 -7.64 4.28 -8.99
CA ASP A 261 -6.40 4.90 -8.52
C ASP A 261 -6.03 4.44 -7.11
N ILE A 262 -6.98 4.38 -6.16
CA ILE A 262 -6.72 3.85 -4.81
C ILE A 262 -6.28 2.39 -4.88
N GLY A 263 -6.97 1.55 -5.64
CA GLY A 263 -6.61 0.14 -5.80
C GLY A 263 -5.23 -0.04 -6.44
N PHE A 264 -4.84 0.89 -7.31
CA PHE A 264 -3.54 0.91 -7.96
C PHE A 264 -2.40 1.41 -7.05
N TYR A 265 -2.58 2.52 -6.33
CA TYR A 265 -1.55 3.08 -5.44
C TYR A 265 -1.41 2.33 -4.11
N TYR A 266 -2.48 1.65 -3.67
CA TYR A 266 -2.55 0.91 -2.42
C TYR A 266 -3.06 -0.52 -2.65
N PRO A 267 -2.37 -1.34 -3.46
CA PRO A 267 -2.82 -2.69 -3.79
C PRO A 267 -2.90 -3.55 -2.54
N GLU A 268 -3.85 -4.49 -2.53
CA GLU A 268 -4.05 -5.44 -1.43
C GLU A 268 -4.16 -4.79 -0.04
N ARG A 269 -4.72 -3.57 0.05
CA ARG A 269 -5.06 -2.90 1.33
C ARG A 269 -6.52 -3.03 1.74
N LEU A 270 -7.39 -3.46 0.83
CA LEU A 270 -8.79 -3.71 1.12
C LEU A 270 -9.01 -5.14 1.64
N GLY A 271 -9.60 -5.25 2.83
CA GLY A 271 -10.01 -6.51 3.46
C GLY A 271 -11.38 -6.97 2.97
N ARG A 272 -12.45 -6.51 3.63
CA ARG A 272 -13.85 -6.71 3.21
C ARG A 272 -14.57 -5.37 3.09
N VAL A 273 -15.59 -5.31 2.24
CA VAL A 273 -16.49 -4.17 2.11
C VAL A 273 -17.90 -4.61 2.51
N PHE A 274 -18.35 -4.20 3.68
CA PHE A 274 -19.73 -4.35 4.10
C PHE A 274 -20.57 -3.23 3.49
N VAL A 275 -21.38 -3.58 2.48
CA VAL A 275 -22.27 -2.64 1.79
C VAL A 275 -23.64 -2.70 2.46
N ILE A 276 -24.08 -1.59 3.05
CA ILE A 276 -25.33 -1.50 3.81
C ILE A 276 -26.26 -0.42 3.26
N ASN A 277 -27.56 -0.53 3.57
CA ASN A 277 -28.62 0.37 3.10
C ASN A 277 -28.65 0.53 1.57
N ALA A 278 -28.40 -0.58 0.87
CA ALA A 278 -28.43 -0.63 -0.58
C ALA A 278 -29.84 -0.29 -1.13
N PRO A 279 -29.98 0.67 -2.06
CA PRO A 279 -31.26 0.95 -2.70
C PRO A 279 -31.63 -0.18 -3.66
N TRP A 280 -32.90 -0.21 -4.11
CA TRP A 280 -33.37 -1.19 -5.10
C TRP A 280 -32.56 -1.18 -6.42
N THR A 281 -31.89 -0.08 -6.73
CA THR A 281 -31.02 0.09 -7.92
C THR A 281 -29.62 -0.53 -7.77
N ILE A 282 -29.27 -1.11 -6.61
CA ILE A 282 -27.91 -1.62 -6.36
C ILE A 282 -27.48 -2.70 -7.37
N ASN A 283 -28.41 -3.54 -7.83
CA ASN A 283 -28.12 -4.57 -8.83
C ASN A 283 -27.67 -3.98 -10.17
N LEU A 284 -28.24 -2.83 -10.57
CA LEU A 284 -27.82 -2.12 -11.78
C LEU A 284 -26.41 -1.53 -11.60
N ILE A 285 -26.12 -1.00 -10.42
CA ILE A 285 -24.80 -0.46 -10.08
C ILE A 285 -23.76 -1.59 -10.08
N TRP A 286 -24.07 -2.73 -9.47
CA TRP A 286 -23.19 -3.89 -9.45
C TRP A 286 -22.95 -4.48 -10.83
N ALA A 287 -23.99 -4.55 -11.69
CA ALA A 287 -23.83 -4.98 -13.08
C ALA A 287 -22.89 -4.06 -13.88
N PHE A 288 -22.87 -2.76 -13.56
CA PHE A 288 -21.92 -1.82 -14.16
C PHE A 288 -20.50 -1.95 -13.59
N LEU A 289 -20.35 -2.12 -12.28
CA LEU A 289 -19.04 -2.17 -11.61
C LEU A 289 -18.32 -3.51 -11.75
N SER A 290 -19.04 -4.62 -11.60
CA SER A 290 -18.45 -5.96 -11.51
C SER A 290 -17.55 -6.36 -12.68
N PRO A 291 -17.77 -5.95 -13.95
CA PRO A 291 -16.83 -6.27 -15.03
C PRO A 291 -15.43 -5.67 -14.85
N PHE A 292 -15.29 -4.63 -14.03
CA PHE A 292 -14.01 -3.96 -13.74
C PHE A 292 -13.30 -4.52 -12.50
N LEU A 293 -13.93 -5.44 -11.77
CA LEU A 293 -13.38 -6.03 -10.54
C LEU A 293 -12.89 -7.45 -10.82
N SER A 294 -11.75 -7.83 -10.26
CA SER A 294 -11.30 -9.23 -10.24
C SER A 294 -12.23 -10.09 -9.39
N GLU A 295 -12.23 -11.42 -9.58
CA GLU A 295 -13.05 -12.32 -8.75
C GLU A 295 -12.66 -12.25 -7.26
N GLU A 296 -11.37 -12.11 -6.96
CA GLU A 296 -10.90 -11.90 -5.58
C GLU A 296 -11.46 -10.61 -4.99
N LEU A 297 -11.47 -9.51 -5.76
CA LEU A 297 -12.02 -8.24 -5.31
C LEU A 297 -13.56 -8.31 -5.16
N LYS A 298 -14.28 -8.97 -6.08
CA LYS A 298 -15.73 -9.19 -5.95
C LYS A 298 -16.07 -9.93 -4.66
N ALA A 299 -15.29 -10.97 -4.31
CA ALA A 299 -15.48 -11.75 -3.10
C ALA A 299 -15.31 -10.93 -1.80
N LYS A 300 -14.62 -9.79 -1.86
CA LYS A 300 -14.48 -8.86 -0.72
C LYS A 300 -15.75 -8.04 -0.48
N TYR A 301 -16.62 -7.84 -1.48
CA TYR A 301 -17.87 -7.09 -1.33
C TYR A 301 -18.98 -7.96 -0.75
N MET A 302 -19.49 -7.55 0.40
CA MET A 302 -20.55 -8.23 1.13
C MET A 302 -21.75 -7.29 1.24
N MET A 303 -22.76 -7.53 0.40
CA MET A 303 -24.06 -6.88 0.54
C MET A 303 -24.78 -7.52 1.72
N ILE A 304 -24.92 -6.76 2.81
CA ILE A 304 -25.51 -7.27 4.07
C ILE A 304 -26.55 -6.30 4.60
N LYS A 305 -27.45 -6.83 5.43
CA LYS A 305 -28.37 -5.96 6.17
C LYS A 305 -27.66 -5.31 7.35
N MET A 306 -28.13 -4.14 7.74
CA MET A 306 -27.52 -3.37 8.83
C MET A 306 -27.53 -4.14 10.16
N ASP A 307 -28.60 -4.89 10.45
CA ASP A 307 -28.73 -5.71 11.65
C ASP A 307 -27.79 -6.93 11.70
N GLU A 308 -27.17 -7.28 10.58
CA GLU A 308 -26.16 -8.35 10.49
C GLU A 308 -24.75 -7.86 10.82
N LEU A 309 -24.50 -6.53 10.85
CA LEU A 309 -23.19 -5.96 11.15
C LEU A 309 -22.66 -6.36 12.52
N LYS A 310 -23.54 -6.44 13.52
CA LYS A 310 -23.19 -6.87 14.90
C LYS A 310 -22.64 -8.30 14.99
N ASN A 311 -22.87 -9.12 13.96
CA ASN A 311 -22.31 -10.47 13.88
C ASN A 311 -20.88 -10.48 13.30
N LYS A 312 -20.41 -9.34 12.77
CA LYS A 312 -19.12 -9.18 12.08
C LYS A 312 -18.21 -8.17 12.77
N ILE A 313 -18.80 -7.21 13.48
CA ILE A 313 -18.12 -6.10 14.15
C ILE A 313 -18.60 -6.09 15.60
N ASP A 314 -17.65 -5.92 16.51
CA ASP A 314 -17.95 -5.74 17.93
C ASP A 314 -18.89 -4.53 18.12
N PRO A 315 -19.98 -4.64 18.89
CA PRO A 315 -20.89 -3.52 19.12
C PRO A 315 -20.19 -2.24 19.58
N ASP A 316 -19.13 -2.31 20.38
CA ASP A 316 -18.39 -1.15 20.87
C ASP A 316 -17.48 -0.52 19.80
N SER A 317 -17.22 -1.23 18.70
CA SER A 317 -16.56 -0.71 17.49
C SER A 317 -17.55 -0.26 16.41
N LEU A 318 -18.85 -0.54 16.55
CA LEU A 318 -19.89 -0.26 15.57
C LEU A 318 -20.68 1.01 15.94
N PRO A 319 -20.80 2.01 15.04
CA PRO A 319 -21.57 3.22 15.30
C PRO A 319 -23.01 2.93 15.74
N THR A 320 -23.52 3.74 16.68
CA THR A 320 -24.93 3.66 17.14
C THR A 320 -25.94 3.77 16.00
N GLU A 321 -25.65 4.58 14.98
CA GLU A 321 -26.47 4.71 13.76
C GLU A 321 -26.59 3.39 12.97
N PHE A 322 -25.63 2.48 13.14
CA PHE A 322 -25.63 1.15 12.53
C PHE A 322 -26.01 0.04 13.52
N GLY A 323 -26.56 0.41 14.68
CA GLY A 323 -27.06 -0.53 15.69
C GLY A 323 -26.02 -1.05 16.67
N GLY A 324 -24.84 -0.42 16.77
CA GLY A 324 -23.86 -0.70 17.80
C GLY A 324 -23.94 0.24 19.01
N ASN A 325 -22.86 0.27 19.80
CA ASN A 325 -22.72 1.06 21.02
C ASN A 325 -21.78 2.25 20.85
N LEU A 326 -21.06 2.35 19.73
CA LEU A 326 -20.08 3.41 19.52
C LEU A 326 -20.77 4.75 19.27
N GLN A 327 -20.73 5.62 20.27
CA GLN A 327 -21.06 7.03 20.10
C GLN A 327 -19.81 7.77 19.61
N ILE A 328 -19.85 8.26 18.37
CA ILE A 328 -18.71 8.95 17.78
C ILE A 328 -18.65 10.39 18.31
N ASP A 329 -17.60 10.69 19.06
CA ASP A 329 -17.18 12.07 19.36
C ASP A 329 -16.34 12.60 18.20
N TRP A 330 -16.99 13.30 17.28
CA TRP A 330 -16.36 13.86 16.09
C TRP A 330 -15.34 14.95 16.43
N ASP A 331 -15.59 15.76 17.45
CA ASP A 331 -14.70 16.86 17.83
C ASP A 331 -13.42 16.30 18.45
N ALA A 332 -13.53 15.27 19.30
CA ALA A 332 -12.37 14.56 19.84
C ALA A 332 -11.59 13.85 18.73
N TYR A 333 -12.28 13.18 17.80
CA TYR A 333 -11.65 12.52 16.65
C TYR A 333 -10.88 13.52 15.78
N TYR A 334 -11.50 14.65 15.41
CA TYR A 334 -10.84 15.69 14.60
C TYR A 334 -9.67 16.34 15.35
N SER A 335 -9.83 16.60 16.64
CA SER A 335 -8.76 17.14 17.49
C SER A 335 -7.56 16.19 17.54
N LYS A 336 -7.82 14.88 17.60
CA LYS A 336 -6.79 13.84 17.54
C LYS A 336 -6.03 13.87 16.20
N LEU A 337 -6.75 13.90 15.07
CA LEU A 337 -6.12 13.97 13.73
C LEU A 337 -5.28 15.24 13.55
N MET A 338 -5.79 16.38 14.02
CA MET A 338 -5.07 17.66 13.99
C MET A 338 -3.82 17.64 14.88
N LYS A 339 -3.85 16.91 15.99
CA LYS A 339 -2.68 16.74 16.88
C LYS A 339 -1.62 15.85 16.22
N GLU A 340 -2.02 14.72 15.64
CA GLU A 340 -1.11 13.83 14.91
C GLU A 340 -0.40 14.55 13.76
N ASP A 341 -1.12 15.39 13.01
CA ASP A 341 -0.51 16.18 11.93
C ASP A 341 0.50 17.22 12.46
N LYS A 342 0.27 17.80 13.64
CA LYS A 342 1.24 18.71 14.28
C LYS A 342 2.50 17.99 14.75
N GLU A 343 2.34 16.82 15.38
CA GLU A 343 3.46 15.99 15.85
C GLU A 343 4.38 15.62 14.67
N ARG A 344 3.77 15.26 13.53
CA ARG A 344 4.49 14.96 12.29
C ARG A 344 5.28 16.12 11.70
N VAL A 345 4.81 17.36 11.86
CA VAL A 345 5.59 18.56 11.46
C VAL A 345 6.79 18.76 12.38
N GLY A 346 6.66 18.39 13.66
CA GLY A 346 7.75 18.43 14.64
C GLY A 346 8.86 17.42 14.34
N GLU A 347 8.52 16.24 13.83
CA GLU A 347 9.49 15.19 13.45
C GLU A 347 10.24 15.49 12.14
N GLN A 348 9.72 16.40 11.30
CA GLN A 348 10.32 16.79 10.02
C GLN A 348 11.30 17.99 10.15
N LYS A 349 11.41 18.60 11.32
CA LYS A 349 12.35 19.70 11.63
C LYS A 349 13.49 19.20 12.49
#